data_AF-A0A3N5QHI9-F1
#
_entry.id   AF-A0A3N5QHI9-F1
#
_cell.length_a   1.000
_cell.length_b   1.000
_cell.length_c   1.000
_cell.angle_alpha   90.00
_cell.angle_beta   90.00
_cell.angle_gamma   90.00
#
_symmetry.space_group_name_H-M   'P 1'
#
loop_
_entity.id
_entity.type
_entity.pdbx_description
1 polymer ?
#
loop_
_entity_poly.entity_id
_entity_poly.type
_entity_poly.pdbx_seq_one_letter_code
_entity_poly.pdbx_strand_id
1 'polypeptide(L)'
;MLIAILIFFASILALPLLEIFKSIAESTPYLQFFNHPIFQQLFTVLVSLFIMFVLMYLFYSFIPTSKVKHRSALVGAIWASALWVGMKMLFGYYLANYQTWGKIYGEFALLIVIAFWIYYTAAVFIIGAEIAKLFDDRLKEKIAALHAKPENLPSIK
;
A
#
# COMPACT_ATOMS: atom_id res chain seq x y z
N MET A 1 -17.03 -5.07 9.60
CA MET A 1 -17.79 -5.54 8.41
C MET A 1 -18.45 -4.39 7.64
N LEU A 2 -19.24 -3.52 8.28
CA LEU A 2 -19.90 -2.38 7.61
C LEU A 2 -18.94 -1.46 6.81
N ILE A 3 -17.80 -1.11 7.41
CA ILE A 3 -16.79 -0.23 6.77
C ILE A 3 -16.10 -0.92 5.60
N ALA A 4 -15.82 -2.23 5.68
CA ALA A 4 -15.23 -3.00 4.59
C ALA A 4 -16.18 -3.08 3.37
N ILE A 5 -17.48 -3.22 3.63
CA ILE A 5 -18.52 -3.16 2.60
C ILE A 5 -18.55 -1.77 1.97
N LEU A 6 -18.52 -0.71 2.77
CA LEU A 6 -18.50 0.68 2.29
C LEU A 6 -17.28 0.97 1.39
N ILE A 7 -16.09 0.49 1.78
CA ILE A 7 -14.86 0.63 0.98
C ILE A 7 -14.96 -0.17 -0.32
N PHE A 8 -15.50 -1.39 -0.26
CA PHE A 8 -15.70 -2.23 -1.44
C PHE A 8 -16.61 -1.56 -2.46
N PHE A 9 -17.76 -1.03 -2.02
CA PHE A 9 -18.69 -0.29 -2.87
C PHE A 9 -18.08 1.00 -3.41
N ALA A 10 -17.35 1.75 -2.58
CA ALA A 10 -16.65 2.96 -3.03
C ALA A 10 -15.59 2.65 -4.11
N SER A 11 -14.85 1.55 -3.96
CA SER A 11 -13.83 1.11 -4.94
C SER A 11 -14.46 0.70 -6.27
N ILE A 12 -15.58 -0.03 -6.24
CA ILE A 12 -16.32 -0.42 -7.44
C ILE A 12 -16.86 0.79 -8.20
N LEU A 13 -17.38 1.79 -7.48
CA LEU A 13 -17.93 3.01 -8.09
C LEU A 13 -16.85 3.99 -8.57
N ALA A 14 -15.65 3.95 -7.97
CA ALA A 14 -14.56 4.83 -8.34
C ALA A 14 -14.06 4.60 -9.77
N LEU A 15 -14.08 3.36 -10.26
CA LEU A 15 -13.62 3.01 -11.62
C LEU A 15 -14.48 3.66 -12.72
N PRO A 16 -15.81 3.45 -12.79
CA PRO A 16 -16.64 4.09 -13.81
C PRO A 16 -16.69 5.62 -13.63
N LEU A 17 -16.61 6.12 -12.40
CA LEU A 17 -16.53 7.57 -12.16
C LEU A 17 -15.25 8.17 -12.76
N LEU A 18 -14.12 7.47 -12.64
CA LEU A 18 -12.85 7.87 -13.28
C LEU A 18 -12.94 7.81 -14.80
N GLU A 19 -13.58 6.80 -15.38
CA GLU A 19 -13.75 6.70 -16.84
C GLU A 19 -14.62 7.83 -17.40
N ILE A 20 -15.71 8.18 -16.70
CA ILE A 20 -16.56 9.31 -17.06
C ILE A 20 -15.77 10.62 -16.96
N PHE A 21 -14.99 10.80 -15.88
CA PHE A 21 -14.16 11.98 -15.71
C PHE A 21 -13.09 12.09 -16.81
N LYS A 22 -12.47 10.96 -17.19
CA LYS A 22 -11.47 10.89 -18.25
C LYS A 22 -12.09 11.18 -19.63
N SER A 23 -13.26 10.63 -19.92
CA SER A 23 -14.01 10.88 -21.15
C SER A 23 -14.41 12.35 -21.30
N ILE A 24 -14.84 13.00 -20.20
CA ILE A 24 -15.15 14.43 -20.19
C ILE A 24 -13.86 15.27 -20.34
N ALA A 25 -12.77 14.89 -19.66
CA ALA A 25 -11.48 15.58 -19.77
C ALA A 25 -10.90 15.53 -21.18
N GLU A 26 -10.99 14.39 -21.87
CA GLU A 26 -10.53 14.21 -23.26
C GLU A 26 -11.34 15.05 -24.27
N SER A 27 -12.59 15.39 -23.96
CA SER A 27 -13.43 16.23 -24.81
C SER A 27 -13.12 17.73 -24.75
N THR A 28 -12.23 18.17 -23.84
CA THR A 28 -11.89 19.59 -23.66
C THR A 28 -10.48 19.94 -24.15
N PRO A 29 -10.32 20.88 -25.10
CA PRO A 29 -9.01 21.26 -25.69
C PRO A 29 -7.98 21.81 -24.69
N TYR A 30 -8.40 22.29 -23.51
CA TYR A 30 -7.53 22.86 -22.47
C TYR A 30 -6.69 21.82 -21.71
N LEU A 31 -7.01 20.52 -21.83
CA LEU A 31 -6.38 19.44 -21.07
C LEU A 31 -5.38 18.60 -21.88
N GLN A 32 -4.97 19.04 -23.08
CA GLN A 32 -4.01 18.31 -23.92
C GLN A 32 -2.64 18.05 -23.25
N PHE A 33 -2.26 18.85 -22.24
CA PHE A 33 -1.07 18.61 -21.41
C PHE A 33 -1.19 17.33 -20.54
N PHE A 34 -2.40 16.96 -20.12
CA PHE A 34 -2.71 15.71 -19.42
C PHE A 34 -2.74 14.48 -20.35
N ASN A 35 -2.83 14.69 -21.67
CA ASN A 35 -2.85 13.59 -22.64
C ASN A 35 -1.45 13.07 -22.99
N HIS A 36 -0.39 13.65 -22.41
CA HIS A 36 0.93 13.06 -22.51
C HIS A 36 0.93 11.69 -21.81
N PRO A 37 1.36 10.60 -22.50
CA PRO A 37 1.30 9.24 -21.96
C PRO A 37 2.10 9.09 -20.65
N ILE A 38 3.19 9.85 -20.51
CA ILE A 38 4.02 9.91 -19.30
C ILE A 38 3.22 10.46 -18.11
N PHE A 39 2.45 11.54 -18.32
CA PHE A 39 1.65 12.16 -17.26
C PHE A 39 0.53 11.22 -16.79
N GLN A 40 -0.17 10.58 -17.73
CA GLN A 40 -1.22 9.61 -17.38
C GLN A 40 -0.68 8.42 -16.59
N GLN A 41 0.48 7.90 -16.99
CA GLN A 41 1.11 6.77 -16.31
C GLN A 41 1.56 7.16 -14.90
N LEU A 42 2.15 8.35 -14.72
CA LEU A 42 2.56 8.85 -13.41
C LEU A 42 1.34 9.09 -12.49
N PHE A 43 0.30 9.72 -13.02
CA PHE A 43 -0.94 10.00 -12.30
C PHE A 43 -1.62 8.70 -11.84
N THR A 44 -1.73 7.72 -12.73
CA THR A 44 -2.31 6.41 -12.42
C THR A 44 -1.51 5.69 -11.33
N VAL A 45 -0.18 5.72 -11.41
CA VAL A 45 0.69 5.12 -10.38
C VAL A 45 0.51 5.82 -9.04
N LEU A 46 0.50 7.15 -9.01
CA LEU A 46 0.33 7.94 -7.79
C LEU A 46 -1.04 7.70 -7.13
N VAL A 47 -2.12 7.74 -7.92
CA VAL A 47 -3.48 7.47 -7.43
C VAL A 47 -3.58 6.04 -6.91
N SER A 48 -3.04 5.05 -7.63
CA SER A 48 -3.04 3.66 -7.17
C SER A 48 -2.25 3.48 -5.88
N LEU A 49 -1.11 4.16 -5.74
CA LEU A 49 -0.30 4.14 -4.51
C LEU A 49 -1.05 4.77 -3.34
N PHE A 50 -1.70 5.92 -3.56
CA PHE A 50 -2.51 6.61 -2.56
C PHE A 50 -3.68 5.75 -2.09
N ILE A 51 -4.45 5.15 -3.01
CA ILE A 51 -5.57 4.26 -2.68
C ILE A 51 -5.06 3.08 -1.84
N MET A 52 -3.96 2.46 -2.26
CA MET A 52 -3.44 1.29 -1.55
C MET A 52 -2.87 1.63 -0.18
N PHE A 53 -2.23 2.79 -0.05
CA PHE A 53 -1.81 3.34 1.23
C PHE A 53 -3.00 3.55 2.17
N VAL A 54 -4.08 4.17 1.68
CA VAL A 54 -5.31 4.38 2.46
C VAL A 54 -5.92 3.04 2.87
N LEU A 55 -6.01 2.08 1.96
CA LEU A 55 -6.51 0.73 2.26
C LEU A 55 -5.68 0.04 3.35
N MET A 56 -4.35 0.08 3.26
CA MET A 56 -3.48 -0.53 4.28
C MET A 56 -3.54 0.21 5.61
N TYR A 57 -3.55 1.55 5.58
CA TYR A 57 -3.73 2.34 6.78
C TYR A 57 -5.05 2.01 7.47
N LEU A 58 -6.15 1.90 6.72
CA LEU A 58 -7.43 1.47 7.26
C LEU A 58 -7.33 0.05 7.80
N PHE A 59 -6.74 -0.89 7.06
CA PHE A 59 -6.61 -2.28 7.52
C PHE A 59 -5.84 -2.37 8.84
N TYR A 60 -4.71 -1.66 8.97
CA TYR A 60 -3.91 -1.60 10.19
C TYR A 60 -4.56 -0.79 11.32
N SER A 61 -5.39 0.21 11.00
CA SER A 61 -6.11 1.00 12.00
C SER A 61 -7.41 0.33 12.46
N PHE A 62 -8.04 -0.50 11.62
CA PHE A 62 -9.34 -1.13 11.89
C PHE A 62 -9.24 -2.55 12.46
N ILE A 63 -8.11 -3.25 12.30
CA ILE A 63 -7.83 -4.51 13.01
C ILE A 63 -7.24 -4.13 14.37
N PRO A 64 -8.08 -3.91 15.40
CA PRO A 64 -7.67 -3.29 16.64
C PRO A 64 -7.28 -4.41 17.61
N THR A 65 -6.22 -5.15 17.30
CA THR A 65 -5.76 -6.25 18.18
C THR A 65 -4.70 -5.76 19.18
N SER A 66 -4.16 -4.55 19.01
CA SER A 66 -3.31 -3.90 20.01
C SER A 66 -3.41 -2.39 19.83
N LYS A 67 -3.27 -1.62 20.91
CA LYS A 67 -3.23 -0.14 20.91
C LYS A 67 -1.95 0.36 20.23
N VAL A 68 -1.82 0.11 18.93
CA VAL A 68 -0.75 0.66 18.10
C VAL A 68 -1.10 2.11 17.83
N LYS A 69 -0.21 3.06 18.15
CA LYS A 69 -0.48 4.48 17.89
C LYS A 69 -0.64 4.69 16.38
N HIS A 70 -1.57 5.54 15.95
CA HIS A 70 -1.84 5.86 14.54
C HIS A 70 -0.57 6.23 13.74
N ARG A 71 0.46 6.77 14.41
CA ARG A 71 1.78 7.07 13.82
C ARG A 71 2.54 5.82 13.36
N SER A 72 2.47 4.72 14.10
CA SER A 72 3.16 3.48 13.76
C SER A 72 2.43 2.73 12.64
N ALA A 73 1.10 2.84 12.58
CA ALA A 73 0.29 2.36 11.45
C ALA A 73 0.61 3.09 10.14
N LEU A 74 0.89 4.40 10.18
CA LEU A 74 1.33 5.16 9.01
C LEU A 74 2.66 4.65 8.45
N VAL A 75 3.63 4.34 9.32
CA VAL A 75 4.94 3.81 8.90
C VAL A 75 4.78 2.43 8.25
N GLY A 76 3.98 1.55 8.84
CA GLY A 76 3.65 0.24 8.24
C GLY A 76 2.95 0.37 6.88
N ALA A 77 2.00 1.30 6.76
CA ALA A 77 1.28 1.55 5.51
C ALA A 77 2.20 2.09 4.40
N ILE A 78 3.19 2.94 4.71
CA ILE A 78 4.19 3.40 3.74
C ILE A 78 4.97 2.20 3.19
N TRP A 79 5.51 1.36 4.06
CA TRP A 79 6.29 0.20 3.63
C TRP A 79 5.45 -0.83 2.86
N ALA A 80 4.24 -1.11 3.32
CA ALA A 80 3.30 -1.99 2.63
C ALA A 80 2.95 -1.45 1.23
N SER A 81 2.70 -0.14 1.10
CA SER A 81 2.40 0.49 -0.20
C SER A 81 3.60 0.44 -1.16
N ALA A 82 4.82 0.63 -0.65
CA ALA A 82 6.03 0.54 -1.46
C ALA A 82 6.27 -0.88 -1.97
N LEU A 83 6.15 -1.87 -1.07
CA LEU A 83 6.26 -3.29 -1.43
C LEU A 83 5.15 -3.70 -2.41
N TRP A 84 3.94 -3.16 -2.26
CA TRP A 84 2.84 -3.40 -3.20
C TRP A 84 3.15 -2.89 -4.62
N VAL A 85 3.73 -1.70 -4.74
CA VAL A 85 4.14 -1.16 -6.06
C VAL A 85 5.24 -2.03 -6.66
N GLY A 86 6.25 -2.41 -5.87
CA GLY A 86 7.31 -3.31 -6.30
C GLY A 86 6.76 -4.66 -6.77
N MET A 87 5.81 -5.22 -6.03
CA MET A 87 5.13 -6.46 -6.38
C MET A 87 4.35 -6.35 -7.69
N LYS A 88 3.60 -5.26 -7.92
CA LYS A 88 2.90 -5.04 -9.21
C LYS A 88 3.87 -5.01 -10.39
N MET A 89 5.03 -4.36 -10.24
CA MET A 89 6.06 -4.32 -11.28
C MET A 89 6.67 -5.70 -11.50
N LEU A 90 7.05 -6.40 -10.43
CA LEU A 90 7.68 -7.72 -10.48
C LEU A 90 6.74 -8.76 -11.10
N PHE A 91 5.46 -8.73 -10.73
CA PHE A 91 4.44 -9.62 -11.27
C PHE A 91 4.11 -9.29 -12.72
N GLY A 92 4.09 -8.00 -13.09
CA GLY A 92 3.97 -7.58 -14.48
C GLY A 92 5.12 -8.10 -15.35
N TYR A 93 6.35 -8.03 -14.85
CA TYR A 93 7.52 -8.62 -15.54
C TYR A 93 7.42 -10.15 -15.64
N TYR A 94 7.02 -10.82 -14.57
CA TYR A 94 6.83 -12.27 -14.57
C TYR A 94 5.79 -12.71 -15.61
N LEU A 95 4.65 -12.00 -15.66
CA LEU A 95 3.58 -12.29 -16.61
C LEU A 95 3.94 -11.94 -18.06
N ALA A 96 4.75 -10.91 -18.29
CA ALA A 96 5.27 -10.59 -19.63
C ALA A 96 6.14 -11.73 -20.18
N ASN A 97 6.91 -12.39 -19.31
CA ASN A 97 7.73 -13.54 -19.70
C ASN A 97 6.94 -14.86 -19.73
N TYR A 98 5.75 -14.93 -19.12
CA TYR A 98 4.92 -16.13 -19.00
C TYR A 98 4.57 -16.78 -20.36
N GLN A 99 4.42 -16.01 -21.44
CA GLN A 99 4.09 -16.59 -22.75
C GLN A 99 5.12 -17.62 -23.25
N THR A 100 6.38 -17.49 -22.83
CA THR A 100 7.46 -18.42 -23.19
C THR A 100 7.40 -19.70 -22.34
N TRP A 101 7.02 -19.60 -21.06
CA TRP A 101 7.02 -20.71 -20.09
C TRP A 101 5.68 -21.46 -20.04
N GLY A 102 4.57 -20.79 -20.35
CA GLY A 102 3.22 -21.37 -20.38
C GLY A 102 3.05 -22.47 -21.44
N LYS A 103 3.87 -22.47 -22.50
CA LYS A 103 3.88 -23.55 -23.51
C LYS A 103 4.44 -24.87 -22.99
N ILE A 104 5.31 -24.83 -21.98
CA ILE A 104 5.98 -26.01 -21.43
C ILE A 104 5.18 -26.59 -20.26
N TYR A 105 4.64 -25.71 -19.41
CA TYR A 105 3.98 -26.09 -18.15
C TYR A 105 2.45 -26.10 -18.21
N GLY A 106 1.84 -25.59 -19.30
CA GLY A 106 0.39 -25.63 -19.50
C GLY A 106 -0.40 -25.03 -18.32
N GLU A 107 -1.46 -25.72 -17.90
CA GLU A 107 -2.34 -25.28 -16.79
C GLU A 107 -1.63 -25.22 -15.42
N PHE A 108 -0.58 -26.01 -15.19
CA PHE A 108 0.20 -25.97 -13.94
C PHE A 108 0.93 -24.64 -13.73
N ALA A 109 1.27 -23.94 -14.83
CA ALA A 109 1.88 -22.62 -14.75
C ALA A 109 0.93 -21.61 -14.07
N LEU A 110 -0.38 -21.74 -14.28
CA LEU A 110 -1.39 -20.86 -13.69
C LEU A 110 -1.50 -21.09 -12.16
N LEU A 111 -1.39 -22.33 -11.70
CA LEU A 111 -1.33 -22.62 -10.25
C LEU A 111 -0.11 -21.98 -9.58
N ILE A 112 1.05 -22.02 -10.22
CA ILE A 112 2.28 -21.38 -9.71
C ILE A 112 2.12 -19.86 -9.65
N VAL A 113 1.54 -19.26 -10.69
CA VAL A 113 1.25 -17.82 -10.75
C VAL A 113 0.35 -17.39 -9.58
N ILE A 114 -0.74 -18.13 -9.33
CA ILE A 114 -1.67 -17.86 -8.23
C ILE A 114 -0.97 -18.05 -6.88
N ALA A 115 -0.22 -19.13 -6.69
CA ALA A 115 0.50 -19.39 -5.45
C ALA A 115 1.50 -18.28 -5.15
N PHE A 116 2.24 -17.82 -6.17
CA PHE A 116 3.19 -16.71 -6.05
C PHE A 116 2.48 -15.41 -5.68
N TRP A 117 1.33 -15.14 -6.31
CA TRP A 117 0.51 -13.97 -5.99
C TRP A 117 0.07 -13.98 -4.52
N ILE A 118 -0.53 -15.09 -4.05
CA ILE A 118 -0.98 -15.23 -2.67
C ILE A 118 0.19 -15.09 -1.70
N TYR A 119 1.30 -15.80 -1.95
CA TYR A 119 2.50 -15.75 -1.11
C TYR A 119 3.02 -14.32 -0.95
N TYR A 120 3.15 -13.58 -2.06
CA TYR A 120 3.62 -12.21 -2.02
C TYR A 120 2.65 -11.28 -1.31
N THR A 121 1.33 -11.38 -1.57
CA THR A 121 0.35 -10.57 -0.84
C THR A 121 0.47 -10.78 0.67
N ALA A 122 0.56 -12.04 1.12
CA ALA A 122 0.73 -12.37 2.52
C ALA A 122 2.04 -11.80 3.10
N ALA A 123 3.15 -11.91 2.37
CA ALA A 123 4.44 -11.36 2.77
C ALA A 123 4.38 -9.84 2.96
N VAL A 124 3.78 -9.10 2.02
CA VAL A 124 3.61 -7.65 2.12
C VAL A 124 2.79 -7.27 3.37
N PHE A 125 1.70 -8.00 3.62
CA PHE A 125 0.87 -7.78 4.81
C PHE A 125 1.63 -8.00 6.12
N ILE A 126 2.35 -9.13 6.22
CA ILE A 126 3.11 -9.51 7.42
C ILE A 126 4.25 -8.51 7.66
N ILE A 127 5.04 -8.19 6.63
CA ILE A 127 6.15 -7.24 6.73
C ILE A 127 5.65 -5.86 7.15
N GLY A 128 4.57 -5.36 6.54
CA GLY A 128 3.99 -4.07 6.90
C GLY A 128 3.48 -4.04 8.35
N ALA A 129 2.90 -5.14 8.83
CA ALA A 129 2.44 -5.26 10.22
C ALA A 129 3.61 -5.32 11.21
N GLU A 130 4.67 -6.05 10.88
CA GLU A 130 5.84 -6.21 11.74
C GLU A 130 6.64 -4.91 11.86
N ILE A 131 6.79 -4.17 10.76
CA ILE A 131 7.39 -2.84 10.77
C ILE A 131 6.55 -1.87 11.62
N ALA A 132 5.22 -1.89 11.49
CA ALA A 132 4.34 -1.05 12.29
C ALA A 132 4.50 -1.34 13.79
N LYS A 133 4.57 -2.62 14.17
CA LYS A 133 4.75 -3.05 15.57
C LYS A 133 6.12 -2.64 16.11
N LEU A 134 7.19 -2.91 15.36
CA LEU A 134 8.56 -2.58 15.75
C LEU A 134 8.74 -1.07 16.00
N PHE A 135 8.10 -0.24 15.18
CA PHE A 135 8.14 1.21 15.36
C PHE A 135 7.39 1.66 16.63
N ASP A 136 6.26 1.04 16.94
CA ASP A 136 5.48 1.34 18.15
C ASP A 136 6.24 0.98 19.43
N ASP A 137 6.90 -0.19 19.43
CA ASP A 137 7.70 -0.66 20.57
C ASP A 137 8.91 0.25 20.82
N ARG A 138 9.66 0.63 19.77
CA ARG A 138 10.78 1.59 19.88
C ARG A 138 10.34 2.97 20.34
N LEU A 139 9.17 3.43 19.92
CA LEU A 139 8.62 4.71 20.36
C LEU A 139 8.26 4.68 21.85
N LYS A 140 7.69 3.57 22.33
CA LYS A 140 7.41 3.36 23.76
C LYS A 140 8.68 3.33 24.59
N GLU A 141 9.72 2.62 24.15
CA GLU A 141 11.04 2.59 24.82
C GLU A 141 11.67 3.99 24.92
N LYS A 142 11.68 4.77 23.82
CA LYS A 142 12.21 6.15 23.85
C LYS A 142 11.46 7.05 24.83
N ILE A 143 10.13 6.96 24.86
CA ILE A 143 9.30 7.75 25.79
C ILE A 143 9.58 7.33 27.24
N ALA A 144 9.69 6.03 27.51
CA ALA A 144 10.03 5.52 28.84
C ALA A 144 11.43 6.00 29.29
N ALA A 145 12.43 5.97 28.40
CA ALA A 145 13.78 6.46 28.69
C ALA A 145 13.84 7.98 28.94
N LEU A 146 13.00 8.77 28.27
CA LEU A 146 12.87 10.21 28.50
C LEU A 146 12.24 10.54 29.85
N HIS A 147 11.21 9.79 30.26
CA HIS A 147 10.56 9.97 31.57
C HIS A 147 11.36 9.38 32.74
N ALA A 148 12.21 8.37 32.50
CA ALA A 148 13.10 7.79 33.50
C ALA A 148 14.34 8.64 33.81
N LYS A 149 14.52 9.78 33.11
CA LYS A 149 15.61 10.73 33.34
C LYS A 149 15.07 11.99 34.06
N PRO A 150 14.75 11.95 35.37
CA PRO A 150 14.50 13.16 36.11
C PRO A 150 15.85 13.82 36.43
N GLU A 151 15.97 15.11 36.15
CA GLU A 151 16.45 16.09 37.13
C GLU A 151 17.71 15.73 37.96
N ASN A 152 18.73 15.13 37.36
CA ASN A 152 20.08 15.07 37.93
C ASN A 152 21.03 15.93 37.09
N LEU A 153 20.73 17.23 37.03
CA LEU A 153 21.80 18.21 36.88
C LEU A 153 22.27 18.51 38.31
N PRO A 154 23.50 18.13 38.70
CA PRO A 154 24.04 18.61 39.97
C PRO A 154 23.92 20.13 39.97
N SER A 155 23.21 20.67 40.96
CA SER A 155 23.17 22.11 41.22
C SER A 155 24.61 22.55 41.41
N ILE A 156 25.17 23.22 40.41
CA ILE A 156 26.49 23.84 40.50
C ILE A 156 26.34 24.93 41.58
N LYS A 157 26.78 24.61 42.80
CA LYS A 157 27.06 25.58 43.85
C LYS A 157 28.47 26.11 43.66
#